data_AF-A0A1F8XD72-F1
#
_entry.id   AF-A0A1F8XD72-F1
#
_cell.length_a   1.000
_cell.length_b   1.000
_cell.length_c   1.000
_cell.angle_alpha   90.00
_cell.angle_beta   90.00
_cell.angle_gamma   90.00
#
_symmetry.space_group_name_H-M   'P 1'
#
loop_
_entity.id
_entity.type
_entity.pdbx_description
1 polymer ?
#
loop_
_entity_poly.entity_id
_entity_poly.type
_entity_poly.pdbx_seq_one_letter_code
_entity_poly.pdbx_strand_id
1 'polypeptide(L)'
;MPGDPMINYNIATVYLQSGLLDQAIAHFSKALEGFSAPEDRRDALLNLGNCYTKKGDFGAARLSYEEALRISPGDPVVTGNLRVLERTSTIR
;
A
#
# COMPACT_ATOMS: atom_id res chain seq x y z
N MET A 1 15.13 17.67 9.97
CA MET A 1 15.23 16.67 8.88
C MET A 1 14.08 15.71 9.07
N PRO A 2 13.22 15.46 8.06
CA PRO A 2 12.40 14.25 8.09
C PRO A 2 13.37 13.06 8.19
N GLY A 3 13.15 12.15 9.15
CA GLY A 3 13.95 10.93 9.23
C GLY A 3 13.79 10.09 7.97
N ASP A 4 14.73 9.16 7.73
CA ASP A 4 14.70 8.27 6.57
C ASP A 4 13.32 7.58 6.44
N PRO A 5 12.56 7.85 5.35
CA PRO A 5 11.22 7.31 5.17
C PRO A 5 11.21 5.77 5.11
N MET A 6 12.34 5.15 4.74
CA MET A 6 12.51 3.70 4.75
C MET A 6 12.33 3.09 6.14
N ILE A 7 12.64 3.83 7.21
CA ILE A 7 12.42 3.34 8.57
C ILE A 7 10.93 3.08 8.80
N ASN A 8 10.06 4.01 8.40
CA ASN A 8 8.61 3.82 8.55
C ASN A 8 8.10 2.72 7.62
N TYR A 9 8.61 2.63 6.40
CA TYR A 9 8.26 1.55 5.47
C TYR A 9 8.61 0.15 6.02
N ASN A 10 9.80 0.00 6.60
CA ASN A 10 10.25 -1.26 7.18
C ASN A 10 9.41 -1.63 8.42
N ILE A 11 9.13 -0.67 9.30
CA ILE A 11 8.23 -0.87 10.46
C ILE A 11 6.83 -1.29 10.01
N ALA A 12 6.27 -0.60 9.00
CA ALA A 12 4.97 -0.91 8.44
C ALA A 12 4.91 -2.33 7.86
N THR A 13 5.98 -2.77 7.19
CA THR A 13 6.10 -4.13 6.65
C THR A 13 6.06 -5.18 7.76
N VAL A 14 6.75 -4.95 8.88
CA VAL A 14 6.69 -5.85 10.05
C VAL A 14 5.28 -5.90 10.64
N TYR A 15 4.61 -4.74 10.78
CA TYR A 15 3.22 -4.70 11.24
C TYR A 15 2.25 -5.41 10.30
N LEU A 16 2.42 -5.25 8.98
CA LEU A 16 1.62 -5.95 7.98
C LEU A 16 1.78 -7.47 8.09
N GLN A 17 3.01 -7.96 8.21
CA GLN A 17 3.29 -9.38 8.41
C GLN A 17 2.69 -9.91 9.73
N SER A 18 2.62 -9.06 10.75
CA SER A 18 2.03 -9.38 12.06
C SER A 18 0.50 -9.25 12.09
N GLY A 19 -0.13 -8.85 10.98
CA GLY A 19 -1.59 -8.62 10.91
C GLY A 19 -2.07 -7.38 11.68
N LEU A 20 -1.15 -6.54 12.15
CA LEU A 20 -1.44 -5.29 12.85
C LEU A 20 -1.69 -4.18 11.82
N LEU A 21 -2.83 -4.30 11.13
CA LEU A 21 -3.12 -3.54 9.91
C LEU A 21 -3.19 -2.03 10.14
N ASP A 22 -3.76 -1.58 11.26
CA ASP A 22 -3.88 -0.14 11.56
C ASP A 22 -2.52 0.52 11.76
N GLN A 23 -1.62 -0.16 12.47
CA GLN A 23 -0.24 0.29 12.66
C GLN A 23 0.53 0.28 11.33
N ALA A 24 0.34 -0.77 10.52
CA ALA A 24 0.96 -0.85 9.20
C ALA A 24 0.53 0.33 8.31
N ILE A 25 -0.78 0.62 8.25
CA ILE A 25 -1.34 1.75 7.51
C ILE A 25 -0.72 3.07 7.95
N ALA A 26 -0.70 3.34 9.26
CA ALA A 26 -0.16 4.59 9.79
C ALA A 26 1.32 4.80 9.41
N HIS A 27 2.14 3.75 9.48
CA HIS A 27 3.55 3.83 9.14
C HIS A 27 3.80 3.89 7.62
N PHE A 28 3.03 3.18 6.79
CA PHE A 28 3.13 3.32 5.32
C PHE A 28 2.74 4.74 4.88
N SER A 29 1.67 5.33 5.44
CA SER A 29 1.28 6.72 5.15
C SER A 29 2.39 7.70 5.53
N LYS A 30 3.02 7.53 6.70
CA LYS A 30 4.15 8.36 7.12
C LYS A 30 5.39 8.20 6.23
N ALA A 31 5.66 6.99 5.74
CA ALA A 31 6.74 6.76 4.78
C ALA A 31 6.48 7.50 3.46
N LEU A 32 5.23 7.49 2.98
CA LEU A 32 4.80 8.19 1.77
C LEU A 32 4.97 9.72 1.85
N GLU A 33 4.92 10.32 3.04
CA GLU A 33 5.18 11.76 3.20
C GLU A 33 6.64 12.14 2.88
N GLY A 34 7.58 11.22 3.09
CA GLY A 34 9.01 11.47 2.92
C GLY A 34 9.62 10.89 1.64
N PHE A 35 8.99 9.90 1.02
CA PHE A 35 9.52 9.30 -0.21
C PHE A 35 9.52 10.30 -1.37
N SER A 36 10.70 10.52 -1.93
CA SER A 36 10.90 11.35 -3.13
C SER A 36 11.05 10.50 -4.39
N ALA A 37 11.58 9.28 -4.27
CA ALA A 37 11.74 8.37 -5.39
C ALA A 37 10.35 7.78 -5.78
N PRO A 38 9.97 7.83 -7.07
CA PRO A 38 8.71 7.26 -7.51
C PRO A 38 8.57 5.77 -7.19
N GLU A 39 9.66 5.00 -7.34
CA GLU A 39 9.65 3.56 -7.09
C GLU A 39 9.34 3.19 -5.64
N ASP A 40 9.90 3.92 -4.66
CA ASP A 40 9.63 3.74 -3.24
C ASP A 40 8.18 4.12 -2.88
N ARG A 41 7.70 5.24 -3.45
CA ARG A 41 6.29 5.66 -3.28
C ARG A 41 5.35 4.58 -3.80
N ARG A 42 5.67 3.99 -4.95
CA ARG A 42 4.87 2.92 -5.57
C ARG A 42 4.88 1.65 -4.73
N ASP A 43 6.01 1.24 -4.15
CA ASP A 43 6.06 0.09 -3.22
C ASP A 43 5.23 0.33 -1.96
N ALA A 44 5.34 1.53 -1.37
CA ALA A 44 4.57 1.87 -0.19
C ALA A 44 3.06 1.91 -0.47
N LEU A 45 2.64 2.44 -1.62
CA LEU A 45 1.23 2.43 -2.06
C LEU A 45 0.70 1.01 -2.31
N LEU A 46 1.50 0.14 -2.94
CA LEU A 46 1.16 -1.27 -3.13
C LEU A 46 0.92 -1.96 -1.79
N ASN A 47 1.82 -1.79 -0.82
CA ASN A 47 1.67 -2.40 0.50
C ASN A 47 0.55 -1.77 1.33
N LEU A 48 0.30 -0.47 1.19
CA LEU A 48 -0.84 0.20 1.80
C LEU A 48 -2.16 -0.37 1.26
N GLY A 49 -2.25 -0.59 -0.06
CA GLY A 49 -3.39 -1.26 -0.69
C GLY A 49 -3.59 -2.69 -0.17
N ASN A 50 -2.50 -3.44 0.04
CA ASN A 50 -2.56 -4.77 0.65
C ASN A 50 -3.11 -4.73 2.09
N CYS A 51 -2.70 -3.73 2.88
CA CYS A 51 -3.20 -3.54 4.25
C CYS A 51 -4.71 -3.29 4.25
N TYR A 52 -5.18 -2.34 3.44
CA TYR A 52 -6.61 -2.02 3.32
C TYR A 52 -7.43 -3.20 2.80
N THR A 53 -6.89 -3.96 1.83
CA THR A 53 -7.52 -5.19 1.32
C THR A 53 -7.74 -6.19 2.44
N LYS A 54 -6.71 -6.45 3.28
CA LYS A 54 -6.80 -7.36 4.43
C LYS A 54 -7.76 -6.85 5.52
N LYS A 55 -7.86 -5.53 5.68
CA LYS A 55 -8.79 -4.88 6.62
C LYS A 55 -10.25 -4.92 6.14
N GLY A 56 -10.46 -5.18 4.84
CA GLY A 56 -11.78 -5.15 4.21
C GLY A 56 -12.21 -3.76 3.74
N ASP A 57 -11.33 -2.77 3.81
CA ASP A 57 -11.56 -1.43 3.26
C ASP A 57 -11.20 -1.42 1.77
N PHE A 58 -12.11 -1.95 0.95
CA PHE A 58 -11.86 -2.11 -0.47
C PHE A 58 -11.81 -0.79 -1.24
N GLY A 59 -12.43 0.27 -0.71
CA GLY A 59 -12.37 1.60 -1.31
C GLY A 59 -10.97 2.19 -1.19
N ALA A 60 -10.40 2.21 0.02
CA ALA A 60 -9.05 2.70 0.25
C ALA A 60 -7.99 1.82 -0.42
N ALA A 61 -8.22 0.49 -0.47
CA ALA A 61 -7.35 -0.43 -1.19
C ALA A 61 -7.27 -0.10 -2.69
N ARG A 62 -8.43 0.09 -3.34
CA ARG A 62 -8.51 0.44 -4.77
C ARG A 62 -7.74 1.72 -5.06
N LEU A 63 -8.00 2.79 -4.30
CA LEU A 63 -7.32 4.08 -4.47
C LEU A 63 -5.80 3.95 -4.33
N SER A 64 -5.33 3.15 -3.37
CA SER A 64 -3.89 2.93 -3.17
C SER A 64 -3.25 2.21 -4.37
N TYR A 65 -3.91 1.18 -4.93
CA TYR A 65 -3.41 0.49 -6.11
C TYR A 65 -3.49 1.35 -7.37
N GLU A 66 -4.55 2.13 -7.55
CA GLU A 66 -4.68 3.06 -8.67
C GLU A 66 -3.56 4.10 -8.65
N GLU A 67 -3.24 4.67 -7.49
CA GLU A 67 -2.14 5.62 -7.35
C GLU A 67 -0.77 4.95 -7.62
N ALA A 68 -0.57 3.71 -7.17
CA ALA A 68 0.63 2.94 -7.51
C ALA A 68 0.75 2.71 -9.03
N LEU A 69 -0.35 2.42 -9.73
CA LEU A 69 -0.38 2.28 -11.19
C LEU A 69 -0.17 3.60 -11.94
N ARG A 70 -0.51 4.75 -11.34
CA ARG A 70 -0.15 6.06 -11.93
C ARG A 70 1.35 6.27 -11.96
N ILE A 71 2.07 5.74 -10.97
CA ILE A 71 3.53 5.83 -10.89
C ILE A 71 4.20 4.80 -11.81
N SER A 72 3.70 3.56 -11.80
CA SER A 72 4.20 2.48 -12.66
C SER A 72 3.06 1.89 -13.49
N PRO A 73 2.72 2.51 -14.63
CA PRO A 73 1.67 2.01 -15.51
C PRO A 73 2.03 0.61 -16.02
N GLY A 74 1.15 -0.36 -15.76
CA GLY A 74 1.36 -1.74 -16.19
C GLY A 74 2.18 -2.59 -15.23
N ASP A 75 2.43 -2.15 -13.98
CA ASP A 75 2.99 -3.02 -12.94
C ASP A 75 2.10 -4.27 -12.79
N PRO A 76 2.61 -5.47 -13.11
CA PRO A 76 1.83 -6.69 -13.11
C PRO A 76 1.42 -7.13 -11.70
N VAL A 77 2.20 -6.76 -10.68
CA VAL A 77 1.90 -7.07 -9.27
C VAL A 77 0.74 -6.20 -8.81
N VAL A 78 0.81 -4.89 -9.05
CA VAL A 78 -0.26 -3.97 -8.66
C VAL A 78 -1.56 -4.29 -9.42
N THR A 79 -1.46 -4.51 -10.73
CA THR A 79 -2.61 -4.89 -11.58
C THR A 79 -3.22 -6.22 -11.11
N GLY A 80 -2.38 -7.19 -10.74
CA GLY A 80 -2.81 -8.47 -10.19
C GLY A 80 -3.61 -8.30 -8.90
N ASN A 81 -3.11 -7.48 -7.97
CA ASN A 81 -3.75 -7.24 -6.68
C ASN A 81 -5.06 -6.46 -6.83
N LEU A 82 -5.11 -5.44 -7.69
CA LEU A 82 -6.35 -4.71 -7.99
C LEU A 82 -7.40 -5.65 -8.57
N ARG A 83 -7.05 -6.51 -9.54
CA ARG A 83 -7.99 -7.49 -10.10
C ARG A 83 -8.51 -8.47 -9.06
N VAL A 84 -7.67 -8.93 -8.14
CA VAL A 84 -8.09 -9.81 -7.02
C VAL A 84 -9.03 -9.07 -6.06
N LEU A 85 -8.72 -7.81 -5.74
CA LEU A 85 -9.56 -6.94 -4.94
C LEU A 85 -10.96 -6.81 -5.55
N GLU A 86 -11.06 -6.48 -6.85
CA GLU A 86 -12.34 -6.27 -7.54
C GLU A 86 -13.24 -7.51 -7.53
N ARG A 87 -12.63 -8.70 -7.70
CA ARG A 87 -13.35 -9.97 -7.60
C ARG A 87 -13.86 -10.20 -6.19
N THR A 88 -13.06 -9.85 -5.18
CA THR A 88 -13.40 -10.06 -3.77
C THR A 88 -14.45 -9.07 -3.27
N SER A 89 -14.39 -7.81 -3.71
CA SER A 89 -15.33 -6.76 -3.29
C SER A 89 -16.74 -6.94 -3.88
N THR A 90 -16.88 -7.72 -4.94
CA THR A 90 -18.18 -7.99 -5.61
C THR A 90 -18.95 -9.15 -4.97
N ILE A 91 -18.31 -9.95 -4.11
CA ILE A 91 -18.90 -11.16 -3.50
C ILE A 91 -19.40 -10.90 -2.06
N ARG A 92 -19.24 -9.68 -1.54
CA ARG A 92 -19.79 -9.25 -0.23
C ARG A 92 -21.05 -8.41 -0.43
#